data_AF-A0A4Y3W5N3-F1
#
_entry.id   AF-A0A4Y3W5N3-F1
#
_cell.length_a   1.000
_cell.length_b   1.000
_cell.length_c   1.000
_cell.angle_alpha   90.00
_cell.angle_beta   90.00
_cell.angle_gamma   90.00
#
_symmetry.space_group_name_H-M   'P 1'
#
loop_
_entity.id
_entity.type
_entity.pdbx_description
1 polymer ?
#
loop_
_entity_poly.entity_id
_entity_poly.type
_entity_poly.pdbx_seq_one_letter_code
_entity_poly.pdbx_strand_id
1 'polypeptide(L)'
;MKITLDPMPALRAASKAKVNRHFDSLAQPHRDAAYTAKRAMAAATLASGAAPTALQAEADLRGVTARALASLIMSKPDVVTERELHRQKVMAALDGARTPAELDGISKDLTGRNHD
;
A
#
# COMPACT_ATOMS: atom_id res chain seq x y z
N MET A 1 -38.76 24.83 13.83
CA MET A 1 -37.30 25.03 13.87
C MET A 1 -36.67 24.00 12.92
N LYS A 2 -36.06 24.42 11.81
CA LYS A 2 -35.43 23.51 10.83
C LYS A 2 -34.03 23.21 11.34
N ILE A 3 -33.79 21.97 11.80
CA ILE A 3 -32.45 21.51 12.15
C ILE A 3 -31.74 21.21 10.84
N THR A 4 -30.83 22.09 10.42
CA THR A 4 -29.95 21.84 9.28
C THR A 4 -28.76 21.05 9.79
N LEU A 5 -28.79 19.72 9.62
CA LEU A 5 -27.65 18.85 9.92
C LEU A 5 -26.60 19.02 8.81
N ASP A 6 -25.36 19.30 9.20
CA ASP A 6 -24.21 19.25 8.29
C ASP A 6 -24.05 17.81 7.75
N PRO A 7 -24.13 17.58 6.43
CA PRO A 7 -23.99 16.25 5.86
C PRO A 7 -22.54 15.76 5.82
N MET A 8 -21.55 16.64 6.01
CA MET A 8 -20.14 16.30 5.81
C MET A 8 -19.61 15.13 6.63
N PRO A 9 -19.98 14.94 7.92
CA PRO A 9 -19.54 13.77 8.68
C PRO A 9 -19.98 12.44 8.04
N ALA A 10 -21.23 12.36 7.59
CA ALA A 10 -21.77 11.16 6.95
C ALA A 10 -21.13 10.91 5.58
N LEU A 11 -20.96 11.96 4.77
CA LEU A 11 -20.31 11.89 3.46
C LEU A 11 -18.84 11.47 3.56
N ARG A 12 -18.09 11.98 4.55
CA ARG A 12 -16.72 11.55 4.83
C ARG A 12 -16.66 10.08 5.22
N ALA A 13 -17.52 9.62 6.13
CA ALA A 13 -17.56 8.22 6.54
C ALA A 13 -17.85 7.28 5.36
N ALA A 14 -18.81 7.64 4.51
CA ALA A 14 -19.13 6.88 3.30
C ALA A 14 -17.95 6.83 2.31
N SER A 15 -17.25 7.96 2.13
CA SER A 15 -16.07 8.05 1.25
C SER A 15 -14.92 7.19 1.78
N LYS A 16 -14.60 7.27 3.08
CA LYS A 16 -13.59 6.41 3.73
C LYS A 16 -13.91 4.93 3.54
N ALA A 17 -15.17 4.54 3.68
CA ALA A 17 -15.59 3.15 3.46
C ALA A 17 -15.38 2.69 2.02
N LYS A 18 -15.63 3.56 1.01
CA LYS A 18 -15.35 3.26 -0.40
C LYS A 18 -13.84 3.07 -0.63
N VAL A 19 -13.01 3.95 -0.07
CA VAL A 19 -11.55 3.88 -0.20
C VAL A 19 -11.01 2.60 0.43
N ASN A 20 -11.41 2.27 1.66
CA ASN A 20 -10.99 1.02 2.29
C ASN A 20 -11.34 -0.19 1.42
N ARG A 21 -12.58 -0.31 0.96
CA ARG A 21 -12.98 -1.40 0.06
C ARG A 21 -12.15 -1.48 -1.21
N HIS A 22 -11.79 -0.34 -1.80
CA HIS A 22 -10.92 -0.31 -2.98
C HIS A 22 -9.53 -0.88 -2.66
N PHE A 23 -8.87 -0.40 -1.61
CA PHE A 23 -7.55 -0.91 -1.25
C PHE A 23 -7.57 -2.35 -0.75
N ASP A 24 -8.62 -2.76 -0.05
CA ASP A 24 -8.84 -4.16 0.36
C ASP A 24 -8.96 -5.07 -0.87
N SER A 25 -9.61 -4.61 -1.95
CA SER A 25 -9.71 -5.37 -3.20
C SER A 25 -8.38 -5.50 -3.95
N LEU A 26 -7.44 -4.58 -3.71
CA LEU A 26 -6.09 -4.62 -4.27
C LEU A 26 -5.13 -5.44 -3.41
N ALA A 27 -5.46 -5.70 -2.15
CA ALA A 27 -4.64 -6.46 -1.23
C ALA A 27 -4.61 -7.94 -1.63
N GLN A 28 -3.43 -8.56 -1.51
CA GLN A 28 -3.24 -9.98 -1.75
C GLN A 28 -2.54 -10.56 -0.51
N PRO A 29 -3.27 -10.80 0.60
CA PRO A 29 -2.69 -10.91 1.94
C PRO A 29 -1.58 -11.97 2.05
N HIS A 30 -1.75 -13.14 1.43
CA HIS A 30 -0.71 -14.17 1.44
C HIS A 30 0.55 -13.78 0.66
N ARG A 31 0.39 -13.09 -0.48
CA ARG A 31 1.51 -12.63 -1.32
C ARG A 31 2.20 -11.43 -0.71
N ASP A 32 1.44 -10.50 -0.15
CA ASP A 32 1.96 -9.35 0.57
C ASP A 32 2.80 -9.80 1.77
N ALA A 33 2.29 -10.74 2.59
CA ALA A 33 3.03 -11.30 3.71
C ALA A 33 4.33 -12.00 3.27
N ALA A 34 4.27 -12.82 2.20
CA ALA A 34 5.46 -13.47 1.66
C ALA A 34 6.48 -12.46 1.12
N TYR A 35 6.02 -11.40 0.46
CA TYR A 35 6.87 -10.32 -0.06
C TYR A 35 7.57 -9.57 1.07
N THR A 36 6.82 -9.17 2.12
CA THR A 36 7.36 -8.50 3.30
C THR A 36 8.38 -9.37 4.02
N ALA A 37 8.08 -10.66 4.25
CA ALA A 37 9.01 -11.60 4.87
C ALA A 37 10.31 -11.74 4.04
N LYS A 38 10.18 -11.83 2.72
CA LYS A 38 11.33 -11.93 1.81
C LYS A 38 12.19 -10.67 1.79
N ARG A 39 11.58 -9.48 1.81
CA ARG A 39 12.32 -8.21 1.95
C ARG A 39 13.03 -8.13 3.31
N ALA A 40 12.39 -8.56 4.39
CA ALA A 40 13.00 -8.58 5.73
C ALA A 40 14.24 -9.50 5.77
N MET A 41 14.15 -10.70 5.19
CA MET A 41 15.30 -11.61 5.05
C MET A 41 16.42 -11.00 4.20
N ALA A 42 16.08 -10.34 3.09
CA ALA A 42 17.05 -9.66 2.23
C ALA A 42 17.77 -8.52 2.99
N ALA A 43 17.01 -7.68 3.70
CA ALA A 43 17.57 -6.60 4.50
C ALA A 43 18.51 -7.14 5.60
N ALA A 44 18.10 -8.18 6.32
CA ALA A 44 18.94 -8.82 7.33
C ALA A 44 20.22 -9.41 6.74
N THR A 45 20.14 -10.05 5.57
CA THR A 45 21.30 -10.61 4.85
C THR A 45 22.31 -9.53 4.45
N LEU A 46 21.82 -8.36 4.00
CA LEU A 46 22.69 -7.23 3.65
C LEU A 46 23.37 -6.60 4.87
N ALA A 47 22.68 -6.58 6.02
CA ALA A 47 23.19 -6.00 7.26
C ALA A 47 24.20 -6.91 7.98
N SER A 48 23.90 -8.20 8.12
CA SER A 48 24.74 -9.15 8.88
C SER A 48 25.73 -9.92 8.02
N GLY A 49 25.50 -10.01 6.71
CA GLY A 49 26.24 -10.90 5.81
C GLY A 49 25.83 -12.37 5.89
N ALA A 50 25.00 -12.75 6.86
CA ALA A 50 24.49 -14.12 7.01
C ALA A 50 23.12 -14.27 6.31
N ALA A 51 23.00 -15.27 5.45
CA ALA A 51 21.78 -15.55 4.71
C ALA A 51 20.98 -16.68 5.40
N PRO A 52 19.67 -16.49 5.66
CA PRO A 52 18.80 -17.59 6.07
C PRO A 52 18.76 -18.72 5.03
N THR A 53 18.59 -19.96 5.46
CA THR A 53 18.60 -21.15 4.58
C THR A 53 17.66 -21.03 3.38
N ALA A 54 16.47 -20.47 3.59
CA ALA A 54 15.49 -20.27 2.51
C ALA A 54 15.98 -19.31 1.42
N LEU A 55 16.66 -18.21 1.81
CA LEU A 55 17.19 -17.23 0.85
C LEU A 55 18.42 -17.79 0.13
N GLN A 56 19.26 -18.54 0.83
CA GLN A 56 20.42 -19.22 0.25
C GLN A 56 19.98 -20.25 -0.80
N ALA A 57 19.01 -21.10 -0.48
CA ALA A 57 18.48 -22.10 -1.42
C ALA A 57 17.92 -21.46 -2.69
N GLU A 58 17.23 -20.32 -2.58
CA GLU A 58 16.77 -19.58 -3.75
C GLU A 58 17.92 -18.97 -4.57
N ALA A 59 18.97 -18.50 -3.90
CA ALA A 59 20.14 -17.95 -4.58
C ALA A 59 20.90 -19.04 -5.37
N ASP A 60 21.06 -20.22 -4.78
CA ASP A 60 21.71 -21.37 -5.40
C ASP A 60 20.96 -21.84 -6.66
N LEU A 61 19.62 -21.93 -6.59
CA LEU A 61 18.77 -22.25 -7.75
C LEU A 61 18.90 -21.23 -8.89
N ARG A 62 19.26 -19.99 -8.58
CA ARG A 62 19.45 -18.90 -9.54
C ARG A 62 20.91 -18.72 -9.98
N GLY A 63 21.85 -19.48 -9.42
CA GLY A 63 23.28 -19.35 -9.71
C GLY A 63 23.87 -18.01 -9.28
N VAL A 64 23.35 -17.39 -8.22
CA VAL A 64 23.83 -16.10 -7.68
C VAL A 64 24.15 -16.22 -6.19
N THR A 65 24.92 -15.27 -5.65
CA THR A 65 25.14 -15.23 -4.21
C THR A 65 23.89 -14.74 -3.48
N ALA A 66 23.66 -15.19 -2.24
CA ALA A 66 22.55 -14.70 -1.42
C ALA A 66 22.58 -13.18 -1.23
N ARG A 67 23.78 -12.59 -1.16
CA ARG A 67 23.97 -11.12 -1.11
C ARG A 67 23.49 -10.45 -2.39
N ALA A 68 23.83 -10.98 -3.56
CA ALA A 68 23.37 -10.45 -4.85
C ALA A 68 21.85 -10.59 -5.00
N LEU A 69 21.27 -11.72 -4.60
CA LEU A 69 19.82 -11.91 -4.57
C LEU A 69 19.15 -10.92 -3.61
N ALA A 70 19.70 -10.70 -2.42
CA ALA A 70 19.20 -9.73 -1.45
C ALA A 70 19.21 -8.30 -2.01
N SER A 71 20.30 -7.88 -2.66
CA SER A 71 20.37 -6.59 -3.34
C SER A 71 19.32 -6.45 -4.44
N LEU A 72 19.10 -7.50 -5.24
CA LEU A 72 18.07 -7.52 -6.27
C LEU A 72 16.64 -7.46 -5.70
N ILE A 73 16.39 -8.09 -4.55
CA ILE A 73 15.09 -7.99 -3.86
C ILE A 73 14.88 -6.55 -3.37
N MET A 74 15.91 -5.95 -2.76
CA MET A 74 15.83 -4.61 -2.19
C MET A 74 15.76 -3.50 -3.24
N SER A 75 16.28 -3.72 -4.45
CA SER A 75 16.19 -2.77 -5.56
C SER A 75 14.79 -2.67 -6.17
N LYS A 76 13.91 -3.64 -5.91
CA LYS A 76 12.52 -3.59 -6.37
C LYS A 76 11.70 -2.63 -5.51
N PRO A 77 10.73 -1.91 -6.09
CA PRO A 77 9.78 -1.09 -5.35
C PRO A 77 9.08 -1.88 -4.24
N ASP A 78 8.86 -1.25 -3.10
CA ASP A 78 8.07 -1.86 -2.03
C ASP A 78 6.58 -1.58 -2.25
N VAL A 79 5.99 -2.33 -3.18
CA VAL A 79 4.60 -2.15 -3.63
C VAL A 79 3.57 -2.24 -2.50
N VAL A 80 3.88 -2.97 -1.42
CA VAL A 80 2.99 -3.08 -0.24
C VAL A 80 3.03 -1.77 0.52
N THR A 81 4.24 -1.28 0.83
CA THR A 81 4.44 -0.01 1.52
C THR A 81 3.94 1.18 0.69
N GLU A 82 4.18 1.19 -0.62
CA GLU A 82 3.70 2.24 -1.54
C GLU A 82 2.18 2.30 -1.59
N ARG A 83 1.51 1.14 -1.67
CA ARG A 83 0.06 1.05 -1.65
C ARG A 83 -0.52 1.56 -0.32
N GLU A 84 0.07 1.17 0.80
CA GLU A 84 -0.37 1.64 2.12
C GLU A 84 -0.15 3.14 2.30
N LEU A 85 1.00 3.67 1.84
CA LEU A 85 1.27 5.10 1.85
C LEU A 85 0.24 5.86 0.98
N HIS A 86 -0.11 5.31 -0.18
CA HIS A 86 -1.15 5.90 -1.02
C HIS A 86 -2.50 5.92 -0.32
N ARG A 87 -2.91 4.81 0.33
CA ARG A 87 -4.13 4.75 1.14
C ARG A 87 -4.15 5.81 2.24
N GLN A 88 -3.04 5.97 2.97
CA GLN A 88 -2.92 6.96 4.04
C GLN A 88 -3.04 8.39 3.52
N LYS A 89 -2.40 8.72 2.39
CA LYS A 89 -2.52 10.04 1.75
C LYS A 89 -3.96 10.36 1.37
N VAL A 90 -4.66 9.40 0.78
CA VAL A 90 -6.07 9.54 0.43
C VAL A 90 -6.93 9.75 1.68
N MET A 91 -6.70 8.96 2.74
CA MET A 91 -7.46 9.10 3.99
C MET A 91 -7.26 10.47 4.63
N ALA A 92 -6.02 10.97 4.64
CA ALA A 92 -5.71 12.31 5.12
C ALA A 92 -6.42 13.39 4.28
N ALA A 93 -6.47 13.23 2.95
CA ALA A 93 -7.21 14.15 2.08
C ALA A 93 -8.73 14.14 2.39
N LEU A 94 -9.32 12.96 2.59
CA LEU A 94 -10.74 12.83 2.97
C LEU A 94 -11.03 13.45 4.34
N ASP A 95 -10.09 13.39 5.27
CA ASP A 95 -10.23 14.03 6.59
C ASP A 95 -10.16 15.55 6.52
N GLY A 96 -9.34 16.09 5.60
CA GLY A 96 -9.23 17.52 5.36
C GLY A 96 -10.37 18.15 4.54
N ALA A 97 -11.16 17.33 3.84
CA ALA A 97 -12.23 17.80 2.97
C ALA A 97 -13.38 18.47 3.75
N ARG A 98 -13.76 19.67 3.30
CA ARG A 98 -14.77 20.57 3.88
C ARG A 98 -16.03 20.63 3.05
N THR A 99 -15.99 20.17 1.80
CA THR A 99 -17.14 20.21 0.90
C THR A 99 -17.41 18.85 0.26
N PRO A 100 -18.66 18.57 -0.15
CA PRO A 100 -18.98 17.38 -0.93
C PRO A 100 -18.20 17.31 -2.25
N ALA A 101 -17.96 18.45 -2.90
CA ALA A 101 -17.21 18.53 -4.15
C ALA A 101 -15.74 18.10 -3.99
N GLU A 102 -15.10 18.47 -2.87
CA GLU A 102 -13.75 18.00 -2.54
C GLU A 102 -13.71 16.48 -2.33
N LEU A 103 -14.71 15.91 -1.64
CA LEU A 103 -14.81 14.45 -1.44
C LEU A 103 -14.97 13.69 -2.76
N ASP A 104 -15.78 14.23 -3.67
CA ASP A 104 -15.98 13.66 -4.99
C ASP A 104 -14.71 13.74 -5.84
N GLY A 105 -13.98 14.86 -5.78
CA GLY A 105 -12.68 15.03 -6.44
C GLY A 105 -11.67 13.98 -5.99
N ILE A 106 -11.48 13.84 -4.66
CA ILE A 106 -10.57 12.83 -4.09
C ILE A 106 -10.97 11.42 -4.52
N SER A 107 -12.28 11.11 -4.53
CA SER A 107 -12.79 9.79 -4.92
C SER A 107 -12.60 9.48 -6.40
N LYS A 108 -12.60 10.48 -7.28
CA LYS A 108 -12.38 10.30 -8.74
C LYS A 108 -10.92 9.97 -9.03
N ASP A 109 -10.00 10.70 -8.42
CA ASP A 109 -8.55 10.48 -8.55
C ASP A 109 -8.15 9.04 -8.17
N LEU A 110 -8.82 8.44 -7.17
CA LEU A 110 -8.62 7.05 -6.78
C LEU A 110 -8.97 6.02 -7.85
N THR A 111 -9.99 6.26 -8.66
CA THR A 111 -10.52 5.26 -9.61
C THR A 111 -9.99 5.43 -11.03
N GLY A 112 -9.12 6.42 -11.28
CA GLY A 112 -8.62 6.75 -12.61
C GLY A 112 -9.71 7.19 -13.60
N ARG A 113 -10.93 7.45 -13.13
CA ARG A 113 -12.04 7.94 -13.96
C ARG A 113 -12.05 9.46 -13.98
N ASN A 114 -11.07 10.02 -14.67
CA ASN A 114 -11.26 11.31 -15.33
C ASN A 114 -12.06 11.02 -16.60
N HIS A 115 -13.38 11.21 -16.54
CA HIS A 115 -14.14 11.40 -17.77
C HIS A 115 -13.97 12.87 -18.16
N ASP A 116 -13.43 13.06 -19.37
CA ASP A 116 -13.64 14.25 -20.19
C ASP A 116 -15.09 14.73 -20.15
#